data_AF-A0A8T5N1W6-F1
#
_entry.id   AF-A0A8T5N1W6-F1
#
_cell.length_a   1.000
_cell.length_b   1.000
_cell.length_c   1.000
_cell.angle_alpha   90.00
_cell.angle_beta   90.00
_cell.angle_gamma   90.00
#
_symmetry.space_group_name_H-M   'P 1'
#
loop_
_entity.id
_entity.type
_entity.pdbx_description
1 polymer ?
#
loop_
_entity_poly.entity_id
_entity_poly.type
_entity_poly.pdbx_seq_one_letter_code
_entity_poly.pdbx_strand_id
1 'polypeptide(L)'
;RVCNLGYLVELYEKDNVLGTRCPAENIENYVRKGGDINKTINKACLCNALFAKIGLGSSNEMPIITTGYDFSVVKLLVKKHGLNYTAKNVVDYILQEGN
;
A
#
# COMPACT_ATOMS: atom_id res chain seq x y z
N ARG A 1 -0.68 -10.37 10.09
CA ARG A 1 0.61 -10.31 9.38
C ARG A 1 0.84 -11.66 8.69
N VAL A 2 0.40 -11.77 7.44
CA VAL A 2 0.49 -12.98 6.60
C VAL A 2 0.84 -12.50 5.19
N CYS A 3 1.66 -13.26 4.48
CA CYS A 3 1.95 -13.06 3.06
C CYS A 3 1.84 -14.42 2.37
N ASN A 4 0.68 -14.69 1.77
CA ASN A 4 0.37 -15.95 1.09
C ASN A 4 0.23 -15.78 -0.43
N LEU A 5 0.03 -14.56 -0.94
CA LEU A 5 -0.02 -14.30 -2.38
C LEU A 5 1.36 -14.16 -3.04
N GLY A 6 2.31 -13.51 -2.37
CA GLY A 6 3.71 -13.48 -2.82
C GLY A 6 4.01 -12.64 -4.08
N TYR A 7 3.09 -11.84 -4.60
CA TYR A 7 3.28 -11.11 -5.87
C TYR A 7 4.26 -9.94 -5.82
N LEU A 8 4.48 -9.33 -4.64
CA LEU A 8 5.33 -8.14 -4.44
C LEU A 8 6.43 -8.39 -3.40
N VAL A 9 6.93 -9.63 -3.36
CA VAL A 9 8.05 -10.02 -2.51
C VAL A 9 9.34 -9.34 -2.96
N GLU A 10 10.24 -9.10 -2.01
CA GLU A 10 11.61 -8.70 -2.32
C GLU A 10 12.46 -9.94 -2.59
N LEU A 11 13.32 -9.83 -3.61
CA LEU A 11 14.39 -10.80 -3.85
C LEU A 11 15.52 -10.55 -2.86
N TYR A 12 16.13 -11.62 -2.37
CA TYR A 12 17.32 -11.54 -1.53
C TYR A 12 18.27 -12.68 -1.89
N GLU A 13 19.53 -12.50 -1.53
CA GLU A 13 20.55 -13.54 -1.60
C GLU A 13 21.03 -13.85 -0.18
N LYS A 14 21.16 -15.15 0.13
CA LYS A 14 21.74 -15.63 1.38
C LYS A 14 22.49 -16.92 1.10
N ASP A 15 23.73 -17.04 1.56
CA ASP A 15 24.56 -18.24 1.39
C ASP A 15 24.67 -18.67 -0.09
N ASN A 16 24.79 -17.70 -1.01
CA ASN A 16 24.76 -17.88 -2.48
C ASN A 16 23.46 -18.49 -3.04
N VAL A 17 22.36 -18.46 -2.27
CA VAL A 17 21.03 -18.90 -2.68
C VAL A 17 20.12 -17.69 -2.83
N LEU A 18 19.55 -17.54 -4.03
CA LEU A 18 18.49 -16.56 -4.30
C LEU A 18 17.17 -17.04 -3.70
N GLY A 19 16.45 -16.13 -3.05
CA GLY A 19 15.14 -16.40 -2.46
C GLY A 19 14.23 -15.19 -2.48
N THR A 20 13.02 -15.39 -1.97
CA THR A 20 12.01 -14.34 -1.83
C THR A 20 11.59 -14.19 -0.38
N ARG A 21 11.40 -12.94 0.05
CA ARG A 21 10.87 -12.63 1.38
C ARG A 21 9.92 -11.46 1.34
N CYS A 22 9.08 -11.36 2.35
CA CYS A 22 8.17 -10.23 2.53
C CYS A 22 8.29 -9.72 3.97
N PRO A 23 8.53 -8.43 4.21
CA PRO A 23 8.50 -7.87 5.56
C PRO A 23 7.16 -8.02 6.29
N ALA A 24 6.10 -8.49 5.62
CA ALA A 24 4.80 -8.78 6.20
C ALA A 24 4.47 -10.28 6.34
N GLU A 25 5.39 -11.19 6.00
CA GLU A 25 5.25 -12.61 6.34
C GLU A 25 5.45 -12.85 7.85
N ASN A 26 5.36 -14.09 8.33
CA ASN A 26 5.68 -14.41 9.72
C ASN A 26 7.10 -13.94 10.12
N ILE A 27 7.30 -13.41 11.36
CA ILE A 27 8.60 -12.83 11.79
C ILE A 27 9.72 -13.86 11.68
N GLU A 28 9.50 -15.06 12.21
CA GLU A 28 10.49 -16.14 12.26
C GLU A 28 10.90 -16.56 10.84
N ASN A 29 9.94 -16.65 9.91
CA ASN A 29 10.23 -16.91 8.51
C ASN A 29 11.06 -15.80 7.88
N TYR A 30 10.72 -14.53 8.10
CA TYR A 30 11.47 -13.39 7.57
C TYR A 30 12.92 -13.37 8.07
N VAL A 31 13.13 -13.58 9.38
CA VAL A 31 14.46 -13.60 10.01
C VAL A 31 15.27 -14.81 9.57
N ARG A 32 14.65 -16.00 9.49
CA ARG A 32 15.30 -17.22 8.96
C ARG A 32 15.83 -17.02 7.53
N LYS A 33 15.10 -16.24 6.73
CA LYS A 33 15.48 -15.78 5.38
C LYS A 33 16.50 -14.63 5.37
N GLY A 34 17.13 -14.31 6.49
CA GLY A 34 18.16 -13.27 6.61
C GLY A 34 17.62 -11.84 6.60
N GLY A 35 16.33 -11.65 6.90
CA GLY A 35 15.73 -10.33 7.04
C GLY A 35 16.03 -9.69 8.41
N ASP A 36 16.15 -8.37 8.44
CA ASP A 36 16.30 -7.59 9.67
C ASP A 36 14.95 -7.47 10.40
N ILE A 37 14.88 -7.90 11.66
CA ILE A 37 13.67 -7.84 12.48
C ILE A 37 13.07 -6.42 12.55
N ASN A 38 13.88 -5.37 12.49
CA ASN A 38 13.38 -3.99 12.52
C ASN A 38 12.54 -3.64 11.28
N LYS A 39 12.80 -4.30 10.15
CA LYS A 39 12.00 -4.13 8.93
C LYS A 39 10.61 -4.76 9.03
N THR A 40 10.32 -5.54 10.09
CA THR A 40 9.02 -6.18 10.30
C THR A 40 7.99 -5.30 11.02
N ILE A 41 8.46 -4.24 11.68
CA ILE A 41 7.64 -3.39 12.55
C ILE A 41 6.62 -2.61 11.71
N ASN A 42 5.36 -2.62 12.14
CA ASN A 42 4.23 -1.95 11.49
C ASN A 42 4.08 -2.26 9.99
N LYS A 43 4.45 -3.48 9.58
CA LYS A 43 4.29 -3.94 8.19
C LYS A 43 3.02 -4.75 8.00
N ALA A 44 2.32 -4.43 6.91
CA ALA A 44 1.21 -5.20 6.36
C ALA A 44 1.56 -5.68 4.94
N CYS A 45 0.94 -6.78 4.50
CA CYS A 45 1.20 -7.33 3.17
C CYS A 45 0.43 -6.52 2.12
N LEU A 46 1.17 -5.85 1.22
CA LEU A 46 0.58 -5.00 0.20
C LEU A 46 -0.27 -5.81 -0.81
N CYS A 47 0.18 -6.99 -1.24
CA CYS A 47 -0.57 -7.86 -2.15
C CYS A 47 -1.96 -8.16 -1.59
N ASN A 48 -1.99 -8.60 -0.34
CA ASN A 48 -3.20 -9.01 0.34
C ASN A 48 -4.16 -7.83 0.56
N ALA A 49 -3.62 -6.68 0.97
CA ALA A 49 -4.41 -5.47 1.17
C ALA A 49 -4.98 -4.89 -0.15
N LEU A 50 -4.27 -5.05 -1.28
CA LEU A 50 -4.76 -4.72 -2.61
C LEU A 50 -5.89 -5.66 -3.05
N PHE A 51 -5.77 -6.96 -2.79
CA PHE A 51 -6.84 -7.92 -3.10
C PHE A 51 -8.07 -7.68 -2.23
N ALA A 52 -7.88 -7.38 -0.94
CA ALA A 52 -8.98 -6.96 -0.07
C ALA A 52 -9.70 -5.70 -0.59
N LYS A 53 -8.96 -4.73 -1.17
CA LYS A 53 -9.54 -3.51 -1.76
C LYS A 53 -10.50 -3.78 -2.91
N ILE A 54 -10.29 -4.84 -3.67
CA ILE A 54 -11.14 -5.25 -4.80
C ILE A 54 -12.12 -6.38 -4.45
N GLY A 55 -12.28 -6.70 -3.16
CA GLY A 55 -13.21 -7.74 -2.69
C GLY A 55 -12.72 -9.18 -2.86
N LEU A 56 -11.42 -9.38 -3.15
CA LEU A 56 -10.79 -10.70 -3.30
C LEU A 56 -9.87 -11.07 -2.13
N GLY A 57 -9.90 -10.31 -1.05
CA GLY A 57 -9.08 -10.56 0.15
C GLY A 57 -9.68 -11.64 1.05
N SER A 58 -8.85 -12.18 1.95
CA SER A 58 -9.33 -13.03 3.03
C SER A 58 -10.02 -12.20 4.13
N SER A 59 -10.91 -12.82 4.92
CA SER A 59 -11.76 -12.12 5.90
C SER A 59 -10.99 -11.34 6.99
N ASN A 60 -9.72 -11.66 7.20
CA ASN A 60 -8.87 -11.04 8.22
C ASN A 60 -7.97 -9.91 7.68
N GLU A 61 -8.16 -9.50 6.43
CA GLU A 61 -7.28 -8.54 5.75
C GLU A 61 -8.01 -7.27 5.39
N MET A 62 -7.54 -6.16 5.94
CA MET A 62 -8.12 -4.85 5.67
C MET A 62 -7.72 -4.36 4.28
N PRO A 63 -8.66 -3.74 3.54
CA PRO A 63 -8.35 -3.09 2.28
C PRO A 63 -7.38 -1.92 2.50
N ILE A 64 -6.38 -1.79 1.64
CA ILE A 64 -5.49 -0.62 1.66
C ILE A 64 -6.19 0.61 1.07
N ILE A 65 -5.95 1.76 1.69
CA ILE A 65 -6.26 3.07 1.11
C ILE A 65 -4.93 3.74 0.83
N THR A 66 -4.70 4.10 -0.43
CA THR A 66 -3.52 4.83 -0.87
C THR A 66 -3.92 6.26 -1.24
N THR A 67 -3.10 7.24 -0.88
CA THR A 67 -3.33 8.66 -1.19
C THR A 67 -2.66 9.10 -2.49
N GLY A 68 -1.90 8.21 -3.13
CA GLY A 68 -1.02 8.58 -4.24
C GLY A 68 0.17 9.44 -3.79
N TYR A 69 0.91 9.98 -4.76
CA TYR A 69 2.10 10.82 -4.53
C TYR A 69 1.90 12.29 -4.91
N ASP A 70 0.89 12.60 -5.74
CA ASP A 70 0.63 13.97 -6.17
C ASP A 70 -0.51 14.58 -5.35
N PHE A 71 -0.18 15.69 -4.67
CA PHE A 71 -1.11 16.49 -3.89
C PHE A 71 -1.20 17.93 -4.40
N SER A 72 -0.67 18.22 -5.59
CA SER A 72 -0.71 19.55 -6.21
C SER A 72 -2.14 20.08 -6.32
N VAL A 73 -3.10 19.20 -6.67
CA VAL A 73 -4.54 19.48 -6.75
C VAL A 73 -5.12 19.98 -5.42
N VAL A 74 -4.64 19.46 -4.28
CA VAL A 74 -5.13 19.90 -2.96
C VAL A 74 -4.85 21.38 -2.76
N LYS A 75 -3.69 21.88 -3.21
CA LYS A 75 -3.36 23.31 -3.12
C LYS A 75 -4.32 24.17 -3.95
N LEU A 76 -4.70 23.69 -5.15
CA LEU A 76 -5.64 24.37 -6.02
C LEU A 76 -7.05 24.41 -5.41
N LEU A 77 -7.52 23.29 -4.87
CA LEU A 77 -8.81 23.18 -4.21
C LEU A 77 -8.89 24.07 -2.98
N VAL A 78 -7.86 24.06 -2.12
CA VAL A 78 -7.80 24.94 -0.93
C VAL A 78 -7.75 26.41 -1.34
N LYS A 79 -7.01 26.78 -2.38
CA LYS A 79 -6.98 28.15 -2.90
C LYS A 79 -8.36 28.61 -3.41
N LYS A 80 -9.13 27.73 -4.03
CA LYS A 80 -10.43 28.04 -4.64
C LYS A 80 -11.60 27.99 -3.65
N HIS A 81 -11.57 27.05 -2.71
CA HIS A 81 -12.72 26.71 -1.84
C HIS A 81 -12.42 26.79 -0.33
N GLY A 82 -11.17 27.08 0.06
CA GLY A 82 -10.73 27.08 1.47
C GLY A 82 -10.48 25.67 2.03
N LEU A 83 -10.14 25.58 3.31
CA LEU A 83 -9.86 24.31 4.00
C LEU A 83 -11.10 23.40 4.14
N ASN A 84 -12.31 23.95 3.98
CA ASN A 84 -13.58 23.22 4.08
C ASN A 84 -14.14 22.83 2.70
N TYR A 85 -13.27 22.60 1.70
CA TYR A 85 -13.72 22.16 0.39
C TYR A 85 -14.42 20.79 0.48
N THR A 86 -15.46 20.61 -0.32
CA THR A 86 -16.33 19.42 -0.26
C THR A 86 -15.91 18.35 -1.26
N ALA A 87 -16.38 17.11 -1.06
CA ALA A 87 -16.26 16.06 -2.07
C ALA A 87 -16.84 16.50 -3.43
N LYS A 88 -17.92 17.30 -3.43
CA LYS A 88 -18.47 17.88 -4.66
C LYS A 88 -17.46 18.79 -5.37
N ASN A 89 -16.71 19.63 -4.65
CA ASN A 89 -15.69 20.48 -5.29
C ASN A 89 -14.57 19.66 -5.95
N VAL A 90 -14.19 18.54 -5.34
CA VAL A 90 -13.22 17.59 -5.92
C VAL A 90 -13.78 16.96 -7.19
N VAL A 91 -15.02 16.47 -7.15
CA VAL A 91 -15.69 15.85 -8.31
C VAL A 91 -15.85 16.87 -9.44
N ASP A 92 -16.29 18.08 -9.15
CA ASP A 92 -16.44 19.14 -10.15
C ASP A 92 -15.10 19.51 -10.79
N TYR A 93 -13.99 19.48 -10.05
CA TYR A 93 -12.64 19.70 -10.58
C TYR A 93 -12.21 18.56 -11.51
N ILE A 94 -12.42 17.31 -11.12
CA ILE A 94 -12.08 16.13 -11.95
C ILE A 94 -12.89 16.12 -13.26
N LEU A 95 -14.17 16.51 -13.19
CA LEU A 95 -15.07 16.53 -14.34
C LEU A 95 -14.92 17.77 -15.22
N GLN A 96 -14.07 18.75 -14.86
CA GLN A 96 -13.82 19.93 -15.68
C GLN A 96 -12.94 19.64 -16.92
N GLU A 97 -12.28 18.49 -17.01
CA GLU A 97 -11.52 18.10 -18.21
C GLU A 97 -12.44 17.51 -19.29
N GLY A 98 -12.90 18.41 -20.15
CA GLY A 98 -13.66 18.14 -21.37
C GLY A 98 -13.86 19.39 -22.25
N ASN A 99 -13.00 20.40 -22.14
CA ASN A 99 -12.94 21.58 -23.01
C ASN A 99 -11.50 21.90 -23.39
#